data_AF-A0A2W4S356-F1
#
_entry.id   AF-A0A2W4S356-F1
#
_cell.length_a   1.000
_cell.length_b   1.000
_cell.length_c   1.000
_cell.angle_alpha   90.00
_cell.angle_beta   90.00
_cell.angle_gamma   90.00
#
_symmetry.space_group_name_H-M   'P 1'
#
loop_
_entity.id
_entity.type
_entity.pdbx_description
1 polymer ?
#
loop_
_entity_poly.entity_id
_entity_poly.type
_entity_poly.pdbx_seq_one_letter_code
_entity_poly.pdbx_strand_id
1 'polypeptide(L)'
;MSAPKKPRAAVHEARTTLETWSHALDLRALAAAYGTPLYVIHEPTLRDNFARYLRLVDHPERIRYPVKANPSTEVLEIIAALGGGADCASRDEVWAALDAGIPIRAISYGSPAPDIELAEWLLRSGATVVADSLDLLTDLTGRLTASEMAGRLFVRVNPGGLPGYKRAASIHRYTAHGAASSPFGIPSETLVQALVDYPLPVTGLHMHVGTQMDNLEAFEAGIDFLHRLRDAIENYTPHRIGTVNLGGGLGIPFLDGQSFPTIDALADALVPLRREDLNYEVEPGNSLVGDAVALLARVVALKAMRGRRWGIIDVGTDQLVKFTVARWEHQIVDAEHRPLPTEGPDALVGPLCFAGDVLLPATRLDGVRRGDPVLIRHAGAYCESVSSRFNGRRGPAHVLIGGDGSVRLSRRAEDTFFQPAVQAHVPPSFARAAAAEERAAGTAVESGLEERLDARTVSALQSEYMHALAAEEGYTIVEARRVGERAYQFEIEPHAAVDFVAMPLALRIAGDACIIAVGHVLGWRAKAGPVWATRLTLTCGATLPSSGRFPCRVAVGAPRPGAGPEGAHVFIVHFELGSGEVVGTARVVVPVHGGGPITGPAPGKGAASGAAE
;
A
#
# COMPACT_ATOMS: atom_id res chain seq x y z
N MET A 1 14.61 -31.73 45.90
CA MET A 1 15.37 -30.50 46.25
C MET A 1 15.58 -29.73 44.96
N SER A 2 14.82 -28.65 44.77
CA SER A 2 14.87 -27.81 43.56
C SER A 2 16.11 -26.93 43.63
N ALA A 3 16.99 -27.00 42.63
CA ALA A 3 18.13 -26.11 42.51
C ALA A 3 17.66 -24.64 42.43
N PRO A 4 18.33 -23.69 43.09
CA PRO A 4 17.91 -22.29 43.08
C PRO A 4 18.10 -21.70 41.67
N LYS A 5 17.03 -21.10 41.13
CA LYS A 5 17.12 -20.26 39.92
C LYS A 5 18.13 -19.14 40.18
N LYS A 6 19.16 -19.03 39.33
CA LYS A 6 20.08 -17.89 39.34
C LYS A 6 19.27 -16.59 39.21
N PRO A 7 19.62 -15.51 39.93
CA PRO A 7 18.96 -14.24 39.78
C PRO A 7 19.16 -13.73 38.35
N ARG A 8 18.06 -13.48 37.64
CA ARG A 8 18.04 -12.80 36.34
C ARG A 8 18.68 -11.43 36.57
N ALA A 9 19.80 -11.13 35.90
CA ALA A 9 20.38 -9.80 35.93
C ALA A 9 19.30 -8.80 35.48
N ALA A 10 19.11 -7.72 36.24
CA ALA A 10 18.17 -6.67 35.88
C ALA A 10 18.61 -6.07 34.55
N VAL A 11 17.94 -6.46 33.46
CA VAL A 11 18.01 -5.76 32.19
C VAL A 11 17.49 -4.36 32.50
N HIS A 12 18.34 -3.34 32.38
CA HIS A 12 17.87 -1.95 32.40
C HIS A 12 16.83 -1.82 31.27
N GLU A 13 15.54 -1.71 31.62
CA GLU A 13 14.47 -1.58 30.63
C GLU A 13 14.66 -0.27 29.87
N ALA A 14 15.35 -0.31 28.72
CA ALA A 14 15.43 0.82 27.81
C ALA A 14 14.03 1.16 27.32
N ARG A 15 13.62 2.43 27.51
CA ARG A 15 12.28 2.93 27.16
C ARG A 15 12.35 3.87 25.96
N THR A 16 11.40 3.72 25.04
CA THR A 16 11.27 4.58 23.86
C THR A 16 10.83 5.98 24.27
N THR A 17 11.39 7.00 23.61
CA THR A 17 10.96 8.40 23.69
C THR A 17 10.27 8.81 22.39
N LEU A 18 9.61 9.97 22.38
CA LEU A 18 9.08 10.55 21.15
C LEU A 18 10.22 10.75 20.12
N GLU A 19 9.89 10.70 18.83
CA GLU A 19 10.88 10.96 17.78
C GLU A 19 11.55 12.35 17.92
N THR A 20 12.62 12.63 17.19
CA THR A 20 13.25 13.97 17.22
C THR A 20 13.62 14.51 15.84
N TRP A 21 13.57 13.66 14.81
CA TRP A 21 13.94 14.05 13.43
C TRP A 21 13.10 15.21 12.89
N SER A 22 11.84 15.33 13.33
CA SER A 22 10.95 16.40 12.88
C SER A 22 11.47 17.79 13.26
N HIS A 23 12.24 17.93 14.34
CA HIS A 23 12.76 19.22 14.81
C HIS A 23 13.71 19.89 13.82
N ALA A 24 14.32 19.11 12.92
CA ALA A 24 15.19 19.64 11.88
C ALA A 24 14.43 20.20 10.67
N LEU A 25 13.10 20.04 10.63
CA LEU A 25 12.27 20.48 9.50
C LEU A 25 11.82 21.93 9.64
N ASP A 26 11.96 22.69 8.56
CA ASP A 26 11.23 23.94 8.39
C ASP A 26 9.82 23.64 7.87
N LEU A 27 8.86 23.62 8.79
CA LEU A 27 7.46 23.32 8.50
C LEU A 27 6.81 24.35 7.57
N ARG A 28 7.26 25.61 7.61
CA ARG A 28 6.74 26.68 6.76
C ARG A 28 7.25 26.49 5.32
N ALA A 29 8.52 26.18 5.16
CA ALA A 29 9.12 25.89 3.85
C ALA A 29 8.47 24.67 3.20
N LEU A 30 8.26 23.57 3.95
CA LEU A 30 7.58 22.37 3.43
C LEU A 30 6.14 22.67 2.99
N ALA A 31 5.36 23.36 3.83
CA ALA A 31 3.98 23.73 3.51
C ALA A 31 3.91 24.66 2.28
N ALA A 32 4.88 25.56 2.12
CA ALA A 32 4.95 26.45 0.96
C ALA A 32 5.31 25.71 -0.33
N ALA A 33 6.23 24.73 -0.26
CA ALA A 33 6.72 24.00 -1.43
C ALA A 33 5.74 22.90 -1.91
N TYR A 34 5.13 22.16 -0.99
CA TYR A 34 4.34 20.96 -1.31
C TYR A 34 2.85 21.06 -0.92
N GLY A 35 2.46 22.13 -0.22
CA GLY A 35 1.11 22.32 0.27
C GLY A 35 0.78 21.52 1.53
N THR A 36 -0.46 21.65 1.99
CA THR A 36 -1.04 20.85 3.09
C THR A 36 -2.48 20.45 2.74
N PRO A 37 -2.98 19.31 3.27
CA PRO A 37 -2.28 18.36 4.14
C PRO A 37 -1.16 17.58 3.43
N LEU A 38 -0.14 17.17 4.18
CA LEU A 38 1.07 16.53 3.65
C LEU A 38 1.62 15.48 4.62
N TYR A 39 1.69 14.22 4.21
CA TYR A 39 2.46 13.20 4.95
C TYR A 39 3.96 13.39 4.69
N VAL A 40 4.74 13.40 5.76
CA VAL A 40 6.20 13.53 5.73
C VAL A 40 6.81 12.23 6.24
N ILE A 41 7.40 11.46 5.35
CA ILE A 41 8.01 10.16 5.64
C ILE A 41 9.52 10.35 5.82
N HIS A 42 10.07 9.96 6.97
CA HIS A 42 11.49 10.02 7.28
C HIS A 42 12.14 8.65 7.05
N GLU A 43 12.76 8.49 5.89
CA GLU A 43 13.37 7.22 5.46
C GLU A 43 14.42 6.69 6.45
N PRO A 44 15.31 7.52 7.04
CA PRO A 44 16.32 7.02 7.97
C PRO A 44 15.72 6.36 9.22
N THR A 45 14.65 6.92 9.80
CA THR A 45 13.99 6.33 10.98
C THR A 45 13.41 4.96 10.64
N LEU A 46 12.75 4.85 9.48
CA LEU A 46 12.18 3.59 9.01
C LEU A 46 13.25 2.51 8.84
N ARG A 47 14.40 2.87 8.24
CA ARG A 47 15.56 1.99 8.06
C ARG A 47 16.18 1.56 9.38
N ASP A 48 16.35 2.48 10.32
CA ASP A 48 16.90 2.22 11.64
C ASP A 48 16.01 1.27 12.44
N ASN A 49 14.69 1.50 12.43
CA ASN A 49 13.72 0.62 13.07
C ASN A 49 13.76 -0.79 12.47
N PHE A 50 13.79 -0.91 11.14
CA PHE A 50 13.94 -2.20 10.46
C PHE A 50 15.24 -2.92 10.85
N ALA A 51 16.36 -2.19 10.89
CA ALA A 51 17.66 -2.75 11.27
C ALA A 51 17.67 -3.31 12.70
N ARG A 52 16.98 -2.68 13.65
CA ARG A 52 16.82 -3.22 15.01
C ARG A 52 16.04 -4.54 15.03
N TYR A 53 15.00 -4.67 14.20
CA TYR A 53 14.23 -5.90 14.07
C TYR A 53 15.03 -7.06 13.47
N LEU A 54 16.09 -6.81 12.69
CA LEU A 54 16.94 -7.87 12.14
C LEU A 54 17.58 -8.74 13.21
N ARG A 55 17.73 -8.24 14.44
CA ARG A 55 18.26 -9.01 15.58
C ARG A 55 17.37 -10.19 15.98
N LEU A 56 16.07 -10.10 15.73
CA LEU A 56 15.07 -11.11 16.09
C LEU A 56 14.94 -12.22 15.06
N VAL A 57 15.41 -11.98 13.85
CA VAL A 57 15.31 -12.89 12.72
C VAL A 57 16.70 -13.23 12.19
N ASP A 58 16.76 -14.10 11.22
CA ASP A 58 17.95 -14.65 10.56
C ASP A 58 17.95 -14.30 9.07
N HIS A 59 16.84 -13.78 8.55
CA HIS A 59 16.74 -13.23 7.20
C HIS A 59 15.78 -12.03 7.18
N PRO A 60 16.08 -10.93 6.46
CA PRO A 60 15.23 -9.73 6.41
C PRO A 60 13.80 -10.01 5.92
N GLU A 61 13.61 -10.98 5.01
CA GLU A 61 12.27 -11.38 4.52
C GLU A 61 11.35 -11.91 5.63
N ARG A 62 11.89 -12.21 6.82
CA ARG A 62 11.10 -12.66 7.99
C ARG A 62 10.61 -11.50 8.86
N ILE A 63 10.98 -10.27 8.51
CA ILE A 63 10.30 -9.07 8.95
C ILE A 63 9.16 -8.82 7.96
N ARG A 64 7.96 -9.29 8.30
CA ARG A 64 6.76 -9.24 7.47
C ARG A 64 5.98 -7.98 7.81
N TYR A 65 6.30 -6.87 7.15
CA TYR A 65 5.67 -5.57 7.44
C TYR A 65 4.15 -5.63 7.17
N PRO A 66 3.28 -5.37 8.17
CA PRO A 66 1.84 -5.35 7.96
C PRO A 66 1.43 -4.16 7.08
N VAL A 67 0.98 -4.42 5.86
CA VAL A 67 0.61 -3.38 4.89
C VAL A 67 -0.50 -2.47 5.44
N LYS A 68 -1.42 -3.05 6.21
CA LYS A 68 -2.48 -2.35 6.98
C LYS A 68 -1.99 -1.25 7.92
N ALA A 69 -0.71 -1.27 8.36
CA ALA A 69 -0.15 -0.20 9.18
C ALA A 69 0.00 1.09 8.38
N ASN A 70 0.61 1.00 7.19
CA ASN A 70 0.70 2.09 6.22
C ASN A 70 0.88 1.50 4.82
N PRO A 71 -0.14 1.60 3.94
CA PRO A 71 -0.13 1.01 2.61
C PRO A 71 0.55 1.91 1.57
N SER A 72 1.19 3.01 1.99
CA SER A 72 1.90 3.91 1.09
C SER A 72 2.96 3.15 0.30
N THR A 73 2.92 3.31 -1.03
CA THR A 73 3.86 2.65 -1.94
C THR A 73 5.31 2.95 -1.56
N GLU A 74 5.60 4.17 -1.12
CA GLU A 74 6.92 4.59 -0.68
C GLU A 74 7.45 3.79 0.51
N VAL A 75 6.59 3.51 1.49
CA VAL A 75 6.96 2.72 2.66
C VAL A 75 7.24 1.29 2.21
N LEU A 76 6.37 0.72 1.38
CA LEU A 76 6.55 -0.64 0.86
C LEU A 76 7.83 -0.76 0.00
N GLU A 77 8.17 0.26 -0.81
CA GLU A 77 9.40 0.30 -1.61
C GLU A 77 10.65 0.34 -0.72
N ILE A 78 10.61 1.09 0.39
CA ILE A 78 11.72 1.10 1.36
C ILE A 78 11.86 -0.27 2.02
N ILE A 79 10.76 -0.90 2.43
CA ILE A 79 10.77 -2.26 3.00
C ILE A 79 11.33 -3.26 1.98
N ALA A 80 10.89 -3.19 0.72
CA ALA A 80 11.39 -4.05 -0.35
C ALA A 80 12.90 -3.84 -0.58
N ALA A 81 13.37 -2.59 -0.60
CA ALA A 81 14.79 -2.26 -0.75
C ALA A 81 15.66 -2.75 0.42
N LEU A 82 15.07 -2.92 1.61
CA LEU A 82 15.72 -3.52 2.78
C LEU A 82 15.67 -5.05 2.78
N GLY A 83 15.03 -5.67 1.78
CA GLY A 83 14.83 -7.12 1.69
C GLY A 83 13.72 -7.65 2.61
N GLY A 84 12.86 -6.76 3.13
CA GLY A 84 11.73 -7.11 3.99
C GLY A 84 10.60 -7.83 3.25
N GLY A 85 9.76 -8.50 4.04
CA GLY A 85 8.52 -9.10 3.56
C GLY A 85 7.29 -8.26 3.86
N ALA A 86 6.11 -8.77 3.48
CA ALA A 86 4.82 -8.15 3.76
C ALA A 86 3.88 -9.13 4.48
N ASP A 87 3.13 -8.62 5.46
CA ASP A 87 1.92 -9.24 6.02
C ASP A 87 0.70 -8.56 5.39
N CYS A 88 -0.06 -9.32 4.61
CA CYS A 88 -1.17 -8.86 3.80
C CYS A 88 -2.49 -9.48 4.28
N ALA A 89 -3.52 -8.64 4.40
CA ALA A 89 -4.87 -9.06 4.79
C ALA A 89 -5.84 -9.14 3.61
N SER A 90 -5.42 -8.72 2.40
CA SER A 90 -6.29 -8.69 1.22
C SER A 90 -5.51 -8.87 -0.08
N ARG A 91 -6.26 -9.15 -1.16
CA ARG A 91 -5.73 -9.21 -2.54
C ARG A 91 -4.99 -7.93 -2.93
N ASP A 92 -5.56 -6.77 -2.59
CA ASP A 92 -4.98 -5.48 -2.96
C ASP A 92 -3.70 -5.18 -2.18
N GLU A 93 -3.58 -5.62 -0.92
CA GLU A 93 -2.34 -5.52 -0.17
C GLU A 93 -1.24 -6.44 -0.72
N VAL A 94 -1.60 -7.65 -1.16
CA VAL A 94 -0.67 -8.57 -1.84
C VAL A 94 -0.13 -7.92 -3.11
N TRP A 95 -1.01 -7.34 -3.93
CA TRP A 95 -0.57 -6.63 -5.14
C TRP A 95 0.26 -5.41 -4.77
N ALA A 96 -0.15 -4.56 -3.82
CA ALA A 96 0.65 -3.41 -3.40
C ALA A 96 2.07 -3.80 -2.94
N ALA A 97 2.23 -4.93 -2.24
CA ALA A 97 3.53 -5.46 -1.84
C ALA A 97 4.38 -5.93 -3.04
N LEU A 98 3.80 -6.73 -3.93
CA LEU A 98 4.46 -7.15 -5.19
C LEU A 98 4.84 -5.94 -6.05
N ASP A 99 3.98 -4.93 -6.06
CA ASP A 99 4.12 -3.70 -6.81
C ASP A 99 5.33 -2.88 -6.38
N ALA A 100 5.56 -2.83 -5.07
CA ALA A 100 6.72 -2.22 -4.44
C ALA A 100 8.02 -3.04 -4.59
N GLY A 101 7.93 -4.27 -5.12
CA GLY A 101 9.08 -5.14 -5.36
C GLY A 101 9.34 -6.19 -4.28
N ILE A 102 8.42 -6.41 -3.33
CA ILE A 102 8.53 -7.49 -2.35
C ILE A 102 8.32 -8.82 -3.08
N PRO A 103 9.24 -9.79 -3.00
CA PRO A 103 9.11 -11.05 -3.71
C PRO A 103 7.99 -11.91 -3.12
N ILE A 104 7.32 -12.72 -3.94
CA ILE A 104 6.16 -13.52 -3.51
C ILE A 104 6.43 -14.45 -2.32
N ARG A 105 7.65 -15.03 -2.23
CA ARG A 105 8.09 -15.84 -1.07
C ARG A 105 8.16 -15.06 0.25
N ALA A 106 8.30 -13.73 0.16
CA ALA A 106 8.34 -12.80 1.28
C ALA A 106 6.95 -12.22 1.60
N ILE A 107 5.88 -12.71 0.95
CA ILE A 107 4.49 -12.36 1.28
C ILE A 107 3.88 -13.41 2.22
N SER A 108 3.25 -12.92 3.29
CA SER A 108 2.37 -13.66 4.18
C SER A 108 0.94 -13.13 3.99
N TYR A 109 -0.03 -14.02 3.85
CA TYR A 109 -1.43 -13.66 3.69
C TYR A 109 -2.27 -14.27 4.81
N GLY A 110 -2.93 -13.44 5.60
CA GLY A 110 -3.79 -13.87 6.70
C GLY A 110 -5.00 -12.95 6.87
N SER A 111 -6.19 -13.53 6.89
CA SER A 111 -7.45 -12.80 7.08
C SER A 111 -8.44 -13.67 7.86
N PRO A 112 -9.26 -13.08 8.75
CA PRO A 112 -10.40 -13.80 9.36
C PRO A 112 -11.46 -14.18 8.32
N ALA A 113 -11.46 -13.55 7.14
CA ALA A 113 -12.32 -13.84 6.01
C ALA A 113 -11.46 -13.98 4.74
N PRO A 114 -10.77 -15.12 4.57
CA PRO A 114 -9.83 -15.30 3.48
C PRO A 114 -10.56 -15.49 2.14
N ASP A 115 -10.12 -14.76 1.10
CA ASP A 115 -10.34 -15.13 -0.30
C ASP A 115 -9.63 -16.47 -0.59
N ILE A 116 -10.43 -17.52 -0.78
CA ILE A 116 -9.95 -18.89 -0.97
C ILE A 116 -9.17 -19.08 -2.28
N GLU A 117 -9.57 -18.40 -3.37
CA GLU A 117 -8.88 -18.49 -4.66
C GLU A 117 -7.51 -17.82 -4.57
N LEU A 118 -7.43 -16.69 -3.87
CA LEU A 118 -6.15 -16.04 -3.59
C LEU A 118 -5.25 -16.91 -2.72
N ALA A 119 -5.78 -17.52 -1.65
CA ALA A 119 -5.02 -18.41 -0.78
C ALA A 119 -4.45 -19.60 -1.56
N GLU A 120 -5.26 -20.23 -2.41
CA GLU A 120 -4.82 -21.32 -3.28
C GLU A 120 -3.69 -20.89 -4.21
N TRP A 121 -3.86 -19.77 -4.91
CA TRP A 121 -2.85 -19.22 -5.82
C TRP A 121 -1.53 -18.89 -5.10
N LEU A 122 -1.61 -18.28 -3.91
CA LEU A 122 -0.44 -17.92 -3.10
C LEU A 122 0.36 -19.16 -2.67
N LEU A 123 -0.32 -20.22 -2.22
CA LEU A 123 0.32 -21.49 -1.86
C LEU A 123 0.98 -22.16 -3.07
N ARG A 124 0.37 -22.12 -4.25
CA ARG A 124 0.99 -22.63 -5.49
C ARG A 124 2.19 -21.77 -5.92
N SER A 125 2.16 -20.47 -5.63
CA SER A 125 3.15 -19.50 -6.11
C SER A 125 4.34 -19.26 -5.15
N GLY A 126 4.38 -19.93 -4.00
CA GLY A 126 5.51 -19.86 -3.07
C GLY A 126 5.36 -18.90 -1.89
N ALA A 127 4.19 -18.28 -1.69
CA ALA A 127 3.92 -17.40 -0.56
C ALA A 127 3.49 -18.17 0.71
N THR A 128 3.42 -17.48 1.84
CA THR A 128 2.84 -18.03 3.07
C THR A 128 1.35 -17.70 3.16
N VAL A 129 0.50 -18.67 3.50
CA VAL A 129 -0.89 -18.45 3.89
C VAL A 129 -1.05 -18.82 5.36
N VAL A 130 -1.67 -17.93 6.13
CA VAL A 130 -1.93 -18.10 7.56
C VAL A 130 -3.41 -18.38 7.76
N ALA A 131 -3.76 -19.62 8.11
CA ALA A 131 -5.12 -20.01 8.38
C ALA A 131 -5.59 -19.52 9.76
N ASP A 132 -6.64 -18.70 9.78
CA ASP A 132 -7.25 -18.14 11.01
C ASP A 132 -8.39 -19.02 11.56
N SER A 133 -8.88 -19.99 10.76
CA SER A 133 -10.00 -20.88 11.10
C SER A 133 -9.82 -22.30 10.56
N LEU A 134 -10.55 -23.26 11.15
CA LEU A 134 -10.62 -24.64 10.65
C LEU A 134 -11.37 -24.76 9.31
N ASP A 135 -12.28 -23.83 9.03
CA ASP A 135 -13.02 -23.78 7.77
C ASP A 135 -12.08 -23.57 6.59
N LEU A 136 -11.12 -22.63 6.71
CA LEU A 136 -10.11 -22.43 5.67
C LEU A 136 -9.24 -23.68 5.45
N LEU A 137 -8.85 -24.37 6.52
CA LEU A 137 -8.09 -25.62 6.39
C LEU A 137 -8.90 -26.67 5.61
N THR A 138 -10.20 -26.78 5.91
CA THR A 138 -11.13 -27.67 5.22
C THR A 138 -11.27 -27.31 3.74
N ASP A 139 -11.48 -26.04 3.42
CA ASP A 139 -11.62 -25.53 2.05
C ASP A 139 -10.37 -25.82 1.20
N LEU A 140 -9.17 -25.63 1.78
CA LEU A 140 -7.91 -25.89 1.08
C LEU A 140 -7.71 -27.38 0.76
N THR A 141 -8.21 -28.27 1.61
CA THR A 141 -8.12 -29.72 1.41
C THR A 141 -8.86 -30.18 0.16
N GLY A 142 -9.95 -29.50 -0.20
CA GLY A 142 -10.71 -29.78 -1.42
C GLY A 142 -10.08 -29.22 -2.71
N ARG A 143 -9.01 -28.43 -2.61
CA ARG A 143 -8.47 -27.62 -3.71
C ARG A 143 -7.00 -27.89 -4.02
N LEU A 144 -6.24 -28.35 -3.03
CA LEU A 144 -4.80 -28.55 -3.12
C LEU A 144 -4.41 -29.95 -2.66
N THR A 145 -3.34 -30.43 -3.26
CA THR A 145 -2.52 -31.53 -2.74
C THR A 145 -1.20 -30.96 -2.20
N ALA A 146 -0.54 -31.69 -1.28
CA ALA A 146 0.74 -31.27 -0.73
C ALA A 146 1.82 -31.03 -1.82
N SER A 147 1.80 -31.79 -2.91
CA SER A 147 2.75 -31.65 -4.02
C SER A 147 2.57 -30.38 -4.86
N GLU A 148 1.42 -29.73 -4.77
CA GLU A 148 1.13 -28.49 -5.51
C GLU A 148 1.53 -27.23 -4.74
N MET A 149 1.88 -27.38 -3.46
CA MET A 149 2.25 -26.27 -2.59
C MET A 149 3.75 -25.98 -2.71
N ALA A 150 4.10 -24.91 -3.43
CA ALA A 150 5.44 -24.33 -3.36
C ALA A 150 5.63 -23.42 -2.13
N GLY A 151 4.50 -22.92 -1.59
CA GLY A 151 4.42 -22.02 -0.46
C GLY A 151 4.29 -22.73 0.89
N ARG A 152 3.94 -21.97 1.92
CA ARG A 152 3.87 -22.44 3.32
C ARG A 152 2.49 -22.21 3.89
N LEU A 153 1.88 -23.25 4.47
CA LEU A 153 0.66 -23.13 5.25
C LEU A 153 1.01 -23.01 6.73
N PHE A 154 0.65 -21.88 7.33
CA PHE A 154 0.74 -21.62 8.76
C PHE A 154 -0.66 -21.65 9.38
N VAL A 155 -0.74 -21.87 10.69
CA VAL A 155 -1.98 -21.74 11.45
C VAL A 155 -1.83 -20.64 12.50
N ARG A 156 -2.79 -19.72 12.53
CA ARG A 156 -2.86 -18.68 13.56
C ARG A 156 -3.56 -19.23 14.78
N VAL A 157 -2.91 -19.10 15.93
CA VAL A 157 -3.35 -19.72 17.17
C VAL A 157 -3.82 -18.67 18.16
N ASN A 158 -4.96 -18.94 18.78
CA ASN A 158 -5.42 -18.24 19.97
C ASN A 158 -5.00 -19.03 21.24
N PRO A 159 -4.10 -18.49 22.09
CA PRO A 159 -3.61 -19.18 23.27
C PRO A 159 -4.62 -19.23 24.43
N GLY A 160 -5.80 -18.61 24.33
CA GLY A 160 -6.79 -18.56 25.40
C GLY A 160 -6.42 -17.66 26.59
N GLY A 161 -5.25 -17.02 26.56
CA GLY A 161 -4.82 -16.03 27.55
C GLY A 161 -3.30 -15.83 27.59
N LEU A 162 -2.87 -14.59 27.32
CA LEU A 162 -1.50 -14.12 27.54
C LEU A 162 -1.49 -13.02 28.61
N PRO A 163 -0.32 -12.66 29.17
CA PRO A 163 -0.18 -11.45 29.97
C PRO A 163 -0.80 -10.24 29.25
N GLY A 164 -1.68 -9.52 29.94
CA GLY A 164 -2.35 -8.33 29.41
C GLY A 164 -1.47 -7.08 29.47
N TYR A 165 -2.05 -5.94 29.12
CA TYR A 165 -1.40 -4.63 29.21
C TYR A 165 -1.10 -4.25 30.67
N LYS A 166 0.07 -3.63 30.93
CA LYS A 166 0.42 -3.06 32.24
C LYS A 166 -0.49 -1.86 32.56
N ARG A 167 -0.83 -1.04 31.56
CA ARG A 167 -1.78 0.07 31.66
C ARG A 167 -3.08 -0.33 30.97
N ALA A 168 -4.19 -0.37 31.70
CA ALA A 168 -5.50 -0.61 31.09
C ALA A 168 -6.04 0.66 30.41
N ALA A 169 -6.45 0.54 29.15
CA ALA A 169 -7.16 1.58 28.42
C ALA A 169 -8.41 0.97 27.75
N SER A 170 -9.46 1.77 27.56
CA SER A 170 -10.73 1.30 26.98
C SER A 170 -10.58 0.70 25.58
N ILE A 171 -9.57 1.14 24.81
CA ILE A 171 -9.26 0.61 23.49
C ILE A 171 -8.65 -0.80 23.51
N HIS A 172 -8.10 -1.24 24.65
CA HIS A 172 -7.47 -2.56 24.76
C HIS A 172 -8.45 -3.72 24.51
N ARG A 173 -9.76 -3.50 24.71
CA ARG A 173 -10.80 -4.48 24.33
C ARG A 173 -10.85 -4.79 22.82
N TYR A 174 -10.41 -3.84 21.98
CA TYR A 174 -10.42 -3.97 20.52
C TYR A 174 -9.06 -4.39 19.95
N THR A 175 -8.00 -4.34 20.76
CA THR A 175 -6.62 -4.53 20.31
C THR A 175 -5.92 -5.70 21.00
N ALA A 176 -6.55 -6.35 21.98
CA ALA A 176 -6.07 -7.56 22.65
C ALA A 176 -6.30 -8.84 21.81
N HIS A 177 -5.55 -8.99 20.73
CA HIS A 177 -5.71 -10.09 19.77
C HIS A 177 -5.46 -11.50 20.36
N GLY A 178 -4.64 -11.62 21.42
CA GLY A 178 -4.36 -12.89 22.10
C GLY A 178 -5.30 -13.23 23.26
N ALA A 179 -6.36 -12.45 23.48
CA ALA A 179 -7.35 -12.73 24.53
C ALA A 179 -8.32 -13.85 24.10
N ALA A 180 -8.85 -14.61 25.06
CA ALA A 180 -9.84 -15.67 24.79
C ALA A 180 -11.09 -15.17 24.05
N SER A 181 -11.49 -13.91 24.27
CA SER A 181 -12.65 -13.30 23.60
C SER A 181 -12.37 -12.78 22.18
N SER A 182 -11.13 -12.90 21.72
CA SER A 182 -10.71 -12.45 20.38
C SER A 182 -11.34 -13.34 19.30
N PRO A 183 -11.88 -12.76 18.21
CA PRO A 183 -12.42 -13.54 17.09
C PRO A 183 -11.32 -14.14 16.21
N PHE A 184 -10.05 -13.96 16.57
CA PHE A 184 -8.90 -14.31 15.75
C PHE A 184 -8.20 -15.57 16.25
N GLY A 185 -7.76 -16.39 15.28
CA GLY A 185 -6.99 -17.61 15.49
C GLY A 185 -7.81 -18.79 15.99
N ILE A 186 -7.30 -19.99 15.71
CA ILE A 186 -7.87 -21.25 16.15
C ILE A 186 -7.53 -21.45 17.64
N PRO A 187 -8.50 -21.79 18.50
CA PRO A 187 -8.23 -22.12 19.90
C PRO A 187 -7.18 -23.23 20.02
N SER A 188 -6.16 -22.98 20.84
CA SER A 188 -4.99 -23.86 20.96
C SER A 188 -5.33 -25.31 21.36
N GLU A 189 -6.35 -25.46 22.19
CA GLU A 189 -6.84 -26.72 22.74
C GLU A 189 -7.53 -27.61 21.69
N THR A 190 -7.99 -27.05 20.56
CA THR A 190 -8.61 -27.82 19.47
C THR A 190 -7.64 -28.12 18.33
N LEU A 191 -6.55 -27.35 18.22
CA LEU A 191 -5.66 -27.38 17.07
C LEU A 191 -4.96 -28.73 16.86
N VAL A 192 -4.39 -29.32 17.92
CA VAL A 192 -3.67 -30.60 17.79
C VAL A 192 -4.60 -31.69 17.25
N GLN A 193 -5.82 -31.77 17.78
CA GLN A 193 -6.82 -32.75 17.33
C GLN A 193 -7.24 -32.51 15.88
N ALA A 194 -7.41 -31.25 15.48
CA ALA A 194 -7.77 -30.90 14.10
C ALA A 194 -6.67 -31.26 13.08
N LEU A 195 -5.42 -31.34 13.52
CA LEU A 195 -4.26 -31.62 12.68
C LEU A 195 -3.84 -33.09 12.64
N VAL A 196 -4.48 -34.01 13.39
CA VAL A 196 -4.10 -35.44 13.39
C VAL A 196 -4.19 -36.05 11.99
N ASP A 197 -5.34 -35.85 11.33
CA ASP A 197 -5.65 -36.42 10.01
C ASP A 197 -5.62 -35.37 8.89
N TYR A 198 -5.07 -34.17 9.16
CA TYR A 198 -5.05 -33.10 8.18
C TYR A 198 -4.00 -33.37 7.09
N PRO A 199 -4.37 -33.41 5.79
CA PRO A 199 -3.48 -33.94 4.75
C PRO A 199 -2.47 -32.93 4.21
N LEU A 200 -2.68 -31.62 4.38
CA LEU A 200 -1.76 -30.60 3.89
C LEU A 200 -0.70 -30.26 4.95
N PRO A 201 0.58 -30.10 4.56
CA PRO A 201 1.64 -29.83 5.52
C PRO A 201 1.49 -28.44 6.15
N VAL A 202 1.11 -28.40 7.43
CA VAL A 202 1.27 -27.21 8.27
C VAL A 202 2.73 -27.11 8.67
N THR A 203 3.37 -25.99 8.32
CA THR A 203 4.83 -25.79 8.46
C THR A 203 5.22 -24.67 9.41
N GLY A 204 4.24 -23.92 9.92
CA GLY A 204 4.47 -22.85 10.87
C GLY A 204 3.28 -22.51 11.75
N LEU A 205 3.59 -21.86 12.86
CA LEU A 205 2.60 -21.32 13.79
C LEU A 205 2.68 -19.81 13.78
N HIS A 206 1.52 -19.15 13.85
CA HIS A 206 1.40 -17.71 13.95
C HIS A 206 0.67 -17.33 15.23
N MET A 207 1.11 -16.25 15.86
CA MET A 207 0.35 -15.59 16.92
C MET A 207 0.44 -14.07 16.77
N HIS A 208 -0.46 -13.36 17.45
CA HIS A 208 -0.37 -11.90 17.58
C HIS A 208 -0.72 -11.49 19.00
N VAL A 209 0.24 -10.95 19.75
CA VAL A 209 0.06 -10.67 21.19
C VAL A 209 -0.95 -9.55 21.47
N GLY A 210 -1.12 -8.62 20.53
CA GLY A 210 -2.01 -7.47 20.65
C GLY A 210 -1.46 -6.26 19.89
N THR A 211 -2.02 -5.08 20.08
CA THR A 211 -1.52 -3.83 19.49
C THR A 211 -1.21 -2.84 20.59
N GLN A 212 -0.12 -2.07 20.46
CA GLN A 212 0.28 -1.07 21.45
C GLN A 212 0.68 -1.69 22.81
N MET A 213 1.30 -2.88 22.78
CA MET A 213 1.75 -3.59 23.96
C MET A 213 2.83 -2.78 24.70
N ASP A 214 2.66 -2.63 26.01
CA ASP A 214 3.49 -1.78 26.89
C ASP A 214 4.44 -2.58 27.78
N ASN A 215 4.58 -3.88 27.51
CA ASN A 215 5.30 -4.83 28.32
C ASN A 215 5.93 -5.94 27.45
N LEU A 216 7.00 -6.54 27.94
CA LEU A 216 7.75 -7.59 27.23
C LEU A 216 7.27 -8.99 27.62
N GLU A 217 6.65 -9.11 28.80
CA GLU A 217 6.17 -10.35 29.38
C GLU A 217 5.15 -11.06 28.48
N ALA A 218 4.31 -10.31 27.77
CA ALA A 218 3.38 -10.87 26.78
C ALA A 218 4.11 -11.57 25.61
N PHE A 219 5.23 -11.01 25.16
CA PHE A 219 6.03 -11.59 24.08
C PHE A 219 6.82 -12.81 24.55
N GLU A 220 7.44 -12.75 25.75
CA GLU A 220 8.14 -13.88 26.37
C GLU A 220 7.19 -15.07 26.60
N ALA A 221 5.99 -14.80 27.13
CA ALA A 221 4.98 -15.84 27.32
C ALA A 221 4.49 -16.41 25.98
N GLY A 222 4.40 -15.57 24.94
CA GLY A 222 3.99 -15.97 23.60
C GLY A 222 4.97 -16.92 22.92
N ILE A 223 6.27 -16.58 22.91
CA ILE A 223 7.30 -17.45 22.33
C ILE A 223 7.37 -18.81 23.05
N ASP A 224 7.30 -18.80 24.39
CA ASP A 224 7.25 -20.03 25.20
C ASP A 224 6.02 -20.88 24.90
N PHE A 225 4.87 -20.24 24.68
CA PHE A 225 3.63 -20.92 24.30
C PHE A 225 3.76 -21.58 22.93
N LEU A 226 4.26 -20.86 21.92
CA LEU A 226 4.45 -21.41 20.57
C LEU A 226 5.40 -22.60 20.55
N HIS A 227 6.47 -22.59 21.36
CA HIS A 227 7.37 -23.73 21.47
C HIS A 227 6.67 -24.97 22.02
N ARG A 228 5.91 -24.82 23.11
CA ARG A 228 5.16 -25.95 23.69
C ARG A 228 4.12 -26.49 22.73
N LEU A 229 3.41 -25.61 22.02
CA LEU A 229 2.42 -26.01 21.05
C LEU A 229 3.05 -26.71 19.84
N ARG A 230 4.17 -26.20 19.34
CA ARG A 230 4.97 -26.87 18.31
C ARG A 230 5.34 -28.28 18.75
N ASP A 231 5.89 -28.43 19.95
CA ASP A 231 6.30 -29.74 20.47
C ASP A 231 5.10 -30.69 20.59
N ALA A 232 3.92 -30.19 20.99
CA ALA A 232 2.70 -30.99 21.01
C ALA A 232 2.25 -31.42 19.62
N ILE A 233 2.23 -30.52 18.63
CA ILE A 233 1.82 -30.84 17.26
C ILE A 233 2.73 -31.92 16.65
N GLU A 234 4.05 -31.78 16.78
CA GLU A 234 4.99 -32.76 16.19
C GLU A 234 4.95 -34.13 16.89
N ASN A 235 4.58 -34.17 18.18
CA ASN A 235 4.44 -35.42 18.93
C ASN A 235 3.18 -36.21 18.57
N TYR A 236 2.10 -35.54 18.19
CA TYR A 236 0.78 -36.17 17.99
C TYR A 236 0.29 -36.15 16.54
N THR A 237 1.02 -35.51 15.62
CA THR A 237 0.62 -35.35 14.21
C THR A 237 1.80 -35.57 13.25
N PRO A 238 1.57 -35.82 11.95
CA PRO A 238 2.65 -35.94 10.97
C PRO A 238 3.30 -34.59 10.59
N HIS A 239 2.74 -33.46 11.04
CA HIS A 239 3.23 -32.14 10.65
C HIS A 239 4.59 -31.82 11.27
N ARG A 240 5.36 -30.96 10.60
CA ARG A 240 6.70 -30.51 11.02
C ARG A 240 6.73 -28.99 10.97
N ILE A 241 6.83 -28.39 12.14
CA ILE A 241 6.75 -26.94 12.32
C ILE A 241 8.16 -26.40 12.38
N GLY A 242 8.61 -25.84 11.26
CA GLY A 242 9.95 -25.26 11.15
C GLY A 242 10.00 -23.77 11.44
N THR A 243 8.85 -23.09 11.55
CA THR A 243 8.78 -21.62 11.72
C THR A 243 7.74 -21.21 12.75
N VAL A 244 8.07 -20.23 13.57
CA VAL A 244 7.13 -19.53 14.45
C VAL A 244 7.13 -18.05 14.11
N ASN A 245 5.95 -17.51 13.82
CA ASN A 245 5.72 -16.08 13.59
C ASN A 245 5.12 -15.48 14.86
N LEU A 246 5.88 -14.56 15.47
CA LEU A 246 5.53 -13.92 16.75
C LEU A 246 4.51 -12.78 16.57
N GLY A 247 4.17 -12.44 15.33
CA GLY A 247 3.32 -11.32 14.98
C GLY A 247 3.97 -9.99 15.32
N GLY A 248 3.13 -8.99 15.54
CA GLY A 248 3.54 -7.62 15.88
C GLY A 248 3.09 -7.23 17.28
N GLY A 249 2.94 -5.92 17.48
CA GLY A 249 2.21 -5.40 18.62
C GLY A 249 2.99 -4.49 19.55
N LEU A 250 4.30 -4.35 19.38
CA LEU A 250 5.11 -3.45 20.21
C LEU A 250 4.58 -2.01 20.11
N GLY A 251 4.36 -1.38 21.26
CA GLY A 251 3.88 0.00 21.32
C GLY A 251 5.01 1.04 21.20
N ILE A 252 4.61 2.26 20.85
CA ILE A 252 5.47 3.46 20.84
C ILE A 252 4.78 4.61 21.60
N PRO A 253 5.52 5.54 22.20
CA PRO A 253 4.91 6.72 22.79
C PRO A 253 4.31 7.62 21.70
N PHE A 254 3.14 8.22 21.96
CA PHE A 254 2.53 9.25 21.12
C PHE A 254 2.49 10.61 21.81
N LEU A 255 2.56 10.60 23.15
CA LEU A 255 2.61 11.77 24.02
C LEU A 255 3.83 11.68 24.95
N ASP A 256 4.28 12.84 25.44
CA ASP A 256 5.33 12.90 26.44
C ASP A 256 4.90 12.22 27.75
N GLY A 257 5.85 11.62 28.46
CA GLY A 257 5.59 10.82 29.66
C GLY A 257 5.01 9.43 29.41
N GLN A 258 4.61 9.09 28.18
CA GLN A 258 4.31 7.70 27.82
C GLN A 258 5.62 6.92 27.66
N SER A 259 5.64 5.71 28.21
CA SER A 259 6.83 4.87 28.21
C SER A 259 6.49 3.47 27.71
N PHE A 260 7.20 3.01 26.69
CA PHE A 260 7.07 1.70 26.05
C PHE A 260 8.45 1.04 25.94
N PRO A 261 8.55 -0.30 25.91
CA PRO A 261 9.82 -0.96 25.62
C PRO A 261 10.36 -0.57 24.24
N THR A 262 11.68 -0.48 24.11
CA THR A 262 12.34 -0.27 22.82
C THR A 262 12.36 -1.55 21.99
N ILE A 263 12.57 -1.42 20.66
CA ILE A 263 12.82 -2.58 19.78
C ILE A 263 14.06 -3.35 20.27
N ASP A 264 15.09 -2.64 20.75
CA ASP A 264 16.29 -3.26 21.29
C ASP A 264 16.01 -4.07 22.56
N ALA A 265 15.21 -3.54 23.48
CA ALA A 265 14.79 -4.27 24.68
C ALA A 265 13.95 -5.51 24.34
N LEU A 266 13.09 -5.42 23.31
CA LEU A 266 12.35 -6.57 22.78
C LEU A 266 13.33 -7.64 22.24
N ALA A 267 14.32 -7.23 21.45
CA ALA A 267 15.35 -8.13 20.94
C ALA A 267 16.17 -8.78 22.05
N ASP A 268 16.62 -8.01 23.05
CA ASP A 268 17.37 -8.51 24.20
C ASP A 268 16.58 -9.54 25.02
N ALA A 269 15.25 -9.37 25.12
CA ALA A 269 14.39 -10.30 25.83
C ALA A 269 14.12 -11.60 25.05
N LEU A 270 13.91 -11.52 23.73
CA LEU A 270 13.44 -12.66 22.94
C LEU A 270 14.55 -13.47 22.28
N VAL A 271 15.69 -12.86 21.90
CA VAL A 271 16.80 -13.58 21.26
C VAL A 271 17.29 -14.77 22.12
N PRO A 272 17.47 -14.65 23.45
CA PRO A 272 17.90 -15.77 24.28
C PRO A 272 16.87 -16.91 24.40
N LEU A 273 15.60 -16.65 24.06
CA LEU A 273 14.53 -17.64 24.09
C LEU A 273 14.43 -18.42 22.77
N ARG A 274 15.15 -18.01 21.72
CA ARG A 274 15.11 -18.71 20.43
C ARG A 274 15.70 -20.12 20.53
N ARG A 275 15.13 -21.05 19.76
CA ARG A 275 15.64 -22.40 19.55
C ARG A 275 16.35 -22.48 18.20
N GLU A 276 17.41 -23.28 18.12
CA GLU A 276 18.21 -23.43 16.90
C GLU A 276 17.49 -24.22 15.79
N ASP A 277 16.53 -25.07 16.16
CA ASP A 277 15.72 -25.87 15.22
C ASP A 277 14.50 -25.10 14.68
N LEU A 278 14.32 -23.83 15.07
CA LEU A 278 13.20 -22.99 14.64
C LEU A 278 13.66 -21.70 13.96
N ASN A 279 12.88 -21.37 12.94
CA ASN A 279 12.89 -20.09 12.27
C ASN A 279 11.93 -19.11 12.95
N TYR A 280 12.29 -17.82 13.03
CA TYR A 280 11.47 -16.80 13.67
C TYR A 280 11.06 -15.73 12.65
N GLU A 281 9.78 -15.39 12.64
CA GLU A 281 9.21 -14.29 11.86
C GLU A 281 8.55 -13.27 12.80
N VAL A 282 8.54 -11.99 12.39
CA VAL A 282 7.92 -10.88 13.14
C VAL A 282 7.13 -9.98 12.19
N GLU A 283 6.06 -9.38 12.68
CA GLU A 283 5.14 -8.52 11.92
C GLU A 283 5.05 -7.08 12.49
N PRO A 284 6.17 -6.32 12.56
CA PRO A 284 6.16 -5.02 13.19
C PRO A 284 5.47 -3.96 12.30
N GLY A 285 4.32 -3.46 12.75
CA GLY A 285 3.60 -2.35 12.13
C GLY A 285 3.93 -1.02 12.80
N ASN A 286 3.16 -0.67 13.84
CA ASN A 286 3.25 0.63 14.51
C ASN A 286 4.66 0.97 15.02
N SER A 287 5.37 0.02 15.64
CA SER A 287 6.74 0.21 16.12
C SER A 287 7.80 0.33 15.03
N LEU A 288 7.45 0.05 13.77
CA LEU A 288 8.36 0.17 12.65
C LEU A 288 8.15 1.50 11.90
N VAL A 289 6.90 1.84 11.59
CA VAL A 289 6.55 3.01 10.75
C VAL A 289 5.97 4.18 11.53
N GLY A 290 5.43 3.95 12.73
CA GLY A 290 4.62 4.91 13.46
C GLY A 290 5.33 6.24 13.73
N ASP A 291 6.57 6.18 14.22
CA ASP A 291 7.45 7.32 14.51
C ASP A 291 8.29 7.78 13.31
N ALA A 292 8.18 7.10 12.17
CA ALA A 292 8.89 7.44 10.94
C ALA A 292 8.08 8.38 10.03
N VAL A 293 6.84 8.72 10.38
CA VAL A 293 5.99 9.58 9.55
C VAL A 293 5.24 10.59 10.41
N ALA A 294 5.13 11.81 9.91
CA ALA A 294 4.30 12.86 10.50
C ALA A 294 3.29 13.40 9.47
N LEU A 295 2.23 14.05 9.94
CA LEU A 295 1.22 14.68 9.09
C LEU A 295 1.24 16.19 9.32
N LEU A 296 1.67 16.93 8.30
CA LEU A 296 1.71 18.38 8.28
C LEU A 296 0.35 18.93 7.83
N ALA A 297 -0.20 19.83 8.63
CA ALA A 297 -1.45 20.52 8.38
C ALA A 297 -1.24 22.05 8.52
N ARG A 298 -2.25 22.84 8.17
CA ARG A 298 -2.26 24.28 8.41
C ARG A 298 -3.53 24.73 9.10
N VAL A 299 -3.43 25.79 9.89
CA VAL A 299 -4.59 26.47 10.47
C VAL A 299 -5.34 27.22 9.36
N VAL A 300 -6.52 26.74 8.98
CA VAL A 300 -7.34 27.35 7.93
C VAL A 300 -8.21 28.49 8.43
N ALA A 301 -8.64 28.44 9.69
CA ALA A 301 -9.47 29.48 10.30
C ALA A 301 -9.34 29.51 11.82
N LEU A 302 -9.53 30.70 12.39
CA LEU A 302 -9.72 30.91 13.82
C LEU A 302 -11.11 31.51 14.00
N LYS A 303 -11.94 30.93 14.87
CA LYS A 303 -13.28 31.44 15.17
C LYS A 303 -13.44 31.63 16.67
N ALA A 304 -14.13 32.68 17.09
CA ALA A 304 -14.55 32.86 18.47
C ALA A 304 -16.07 32.64 18.54
N MET A 305 -16.52 31.74 19.41
CA MET A 305 -17.95 31.44 19.57
C MET A 305 -18.23 31.17 21.05
N ARG A 306 -19.19 31.93 21.63
CA ARG A 306 -19.64 31.81 23.02
C ARG A 306 -18.49 31.75 24.05
N GLY A 307 -17.52 32.66 23.91
CA GLY A 307 -16.39 32.76 24.84
C GLY A 307 -15.28 31.72 24.63
N ARG A 308 -15.36 30.90 23.57
CA ARG A 308 -14.36 29.88 23.23
C ARG A 308 -13.74 30.16 21.86
N ARG A 309 -12.40 30.06 21.73
CA ARG A 309 -11.74 30.07 20.41
C ARG A 309 -11.63 28.66 19.85
N TRP A 310 -11.77 28.57 18.53
CA TRP A 310 -11.74 27.35 17.74
C TRP A 310 -10.70 27.53 16.65
N GLY A 311 -9.62 26.76 16.72
CA GLY A 311 -8.62 26.64 15.67
C GLY A 311 -9.02 25.51 14.75
N ILE A 312 -9.26 25.82 13.49
CA ILE A 312 -9.66 24.85 12.47
C ILE A 312 -8.43 24.60 11.61
N ILE A 313 -8.02 23.34 11.48
CA ILE A 313 -6.93 22.92 10.60
C ILE A 313 -7.47 22.19 9.36
N ASP A 314 -6.66 21.98 8.33
CA ASP A 314 -7.07 21.28 7.08
C ASP A 314 -6.97 19.75 7.13
N VAL A 315 -6.87 19.20 8.34
CA VAL A 315 -6.90 17.77 8.64
C VAL A 315 -7.87 17.50 9.77
N GLY A 316 -8.67 16.45 9.66
CA GLY A 316 -9.51 15.99 10.75
C GLY A 316 -9.60 14.47 10.77
N THR A 317 -10.77 14.00 11.17
CA THR A 317 -11.19 12.60 11.21
C THR A 317 -11.01 11.90 9.87
N ASP A 318 -11.02 12.63 8.76
CA ASP A 318 -10.79 12.09 7.42
C ASP A 318 -9.40 11.44 7.29
N GLN A 319 -8.38 11.94 7.98
CA GLN A 319 -7.03 11.35 8.00
C GLN A 319 -6.65 10.76 9.36
N LEU A 320 -7.31 11.22 10.42
CA LEU A 320 -6.94 10.95 11.81
C LEU A 320 -8.07 10.28 12.59
N VAL A 321 -8.80 9.33 11.98
CA VAL A 321 -9.82 8.52 12.67
C VAL A 321 -9.27 7.92 13.97
N LYS A 322 -8.03 7.42 13.92
CA LYS A 322 -7.29 6.88 15.07
C LYS A 322 -7.18 7.89 16.21
N PHE A 323 -7.00 9.17 15.89
CA PHE A 323 -6.94 10.26 16.86
C PHE A 323 -8.34 10.64 17.36
N THR A 324 -9.23 11.03 16.44
CA THR A 324 -10.48 11.72 16.79
C THR A 324 -11.58 10.77 17.27
N VAL A 325 -11.58 9.52 16.80
CA VAL A 325 -12.59 8.50 17.14
C VAL A 325 -12.03 7.48 18.11
N ALA A 326 -10.89 6.87 17.79
CA ALA A 326 -10.27 5.85 18.66
C ALA A 326 -9.53 6.45 19.87
N ARG A 327 -9.37 7.79 19.91
CA ARG A 327 -8.76 8.54 21.02
C ARG A 327 -7.32 8.09 21.33
N TRP A 328 -6.57 7.71 20.31
CA TRP A 328 -5.12 7.61 20.41
C TRP A 328 -4.56 8.99 20.10
N GLU A 329 -4.35 9.76 21.15
CA GLU A 329 -3.85 11.13 21.03
C GLU A 329 -2.38 11.13 20.61
N HIS A 330 -2.07 11.97 19.64
CA HIS A 330 -0.70 12.24 19.19
C HIS A 330 -0.31 13.66 19.59
N GLN A 331 0.98 13.89 19.84
CA GLN A 331 1.46 15.24 20.08
C GLN A 331 1.32 16.08 18.81
N ILE A 332 0.71 17.26 18.96
CA ILE A 332 0.62 18.28 17.91
C ILE A 332 1.59 19.39 18.28
N VAL A 333 2.48 19.75 17.37
CA VAL A 333 3.44 20.85 17.57
C VAL A 333 3.17 21.99 16.60
N ASP A 334 3.53 23.20 17.01
CA ASP A 334 3.46 24.40 16.17
C ASP A 334 4.64 24.49 15.17
N ALA A 335 4.67 25.59 14.42
CA ALA A 335 5.70 25.86 13.43
C ALA A 335 7.14 25.91 13.98
N GLU A 336 7.29 26.13 15.29
CA GLU A 336 8.57 26.18 16.00
C GLU A 336 8.81 24.90 16.82
N HIS A 337 8.11 23.81 16.50
CA HIS A 337 8.20 22.50 17.16
C HIS A 337 7.83 22.51 18.65
N ARG A 338 7.08 23.51 19.11
CA ARG A 338 6.60 23.55 20.50
C ARG A 338 5.28 22.77 20.58
N PRO A 339 5.13 21.85 21.54
CA PRO A 339 3.86 21.15 21.76
C PRO A 339 2.73 22.14 22.05
N LEU A 340 1.61 21.98 21.35
CA LEU A 340 0.39 22.67 21.71
C LEU A 340 -0.11 22.16 23.06
N PRO A 341 -0.54 23.04 23.98
CA PRO A 341 -1.09 22.62 25.26
C PRO A 341 -2.31 21.71 25.09
N THR A 342 -2.42 20.67 25.90
CA THR A 342 -3.61 19.79 25.98
C THR A 342 -4.64 20.27 27.01
N GLU A 343 -4.42 21.47 27.57
CA GLU A 343 -5.29 22.14 28.51
C GLU A 343 -5.51 23.60 28.08
N GLY A 344 -6.67 24.15 28.45
CA GLY A 344 -7.02 25.54 28.17
C GLY A 344 -8.46 25.71 27.68
N PRO A 345 -8.91 26.95 27.49
CA PRO A 345 -10.31 27.25 27.17
C PRO A 345 -10.69 26.98 25.71
N ASP A 346 -9.70 26.82 24.81
CA ASP A 346 -9.92 26.75 23.37
C ASP A 346 -10.02 25.30 22.88
N ALA A 347 -10.21 25.11 21.57
CA ALA A 347 -10.14 23.81 20.92
C ALA A 347 -9.41 23.88 19.57
N LEU A 348 -8.70 22.81 19.23
CA LEU A 348 -8.22 22.55 17.88
C LEU A 348 -9.09 21.46 17.24
N VAL A 349 -9.68 21.77 16.09
CA VAL A 349 -10.66 20.94 15.39
C VAL A 349 -10.30 20.77 13.92
N GLY A 350 -10.82 19.72 13.30
CA GLY A 350 -10.68 19.51 11.87
C GLY A 350 -11.74 20.29 11.07
N PRO A 351 -11.70 20.17 9.72
CA PRO A 351 -12.52 20.97 8.83
C PRO A 351 -13.89 20.33 8.54
N LEU A 352 -14.23 19.19 9.14
CA LEU A 352 -15.37 18.37 8.73
C LEU A 352 -16.69 18.84 9.34
N CYS A 353 -17.79 18.63 8.62
CA CYS A 353 -19.15 18.76 9.12
C CYS A 353 -19.54 17.60 10.08
N PHE A 354 -18.66 17.31 11.04
CA PHE A 354 -18.81 16.25 12.04
C PHE A 354 -18.46 16.83 13.40
N ALA A 355 -19.41 16.82 14.34
CA ALA A 355 -19.19 17.41 15.67
C ALA A 355 -18.09 16.70 16.48
N GLY A 356 -17.79 15.44 16.15
CA GLY A 356 -16.68 14.69 16.75
C GLY A 356 -15.32 14.97 16.11
N ASP A 357 -15.24 15.89 15.13
CA ASP A 357 -14.00 16.25 14.43
C ASP A 357 -13.09 17.15 15.27
N VAL A 358 -12.74 16.66 16.45
CA VAL A 358 -12.02 17.39 17.50
C VAL A 358 -10.71 16.68 17.77
N LEU A 359 -9.60 17.37 17.51
CA LEU A 359 -8.26 16.90 17.80
C LEU A 359 -7.90 17.24 19.26
N LEU A 360 -7.83 18.52 19.60
CA LEU A 360 -7.59 18.97 20.97
C LEU A 360 -8.87 19.57 21.55
N PRO A 361 -9.61 18.85 22.41
CA PRO A 361 -10.83 19.34 23.02
C PRO A 361 -10.57 20.37 24.12
N ALA A 362 -9.32 20.61 24.50
CA ALA A 362 -8.88 21.68 25.39
C ALA A 362 -7.46 22.07 24.98
N THR A 363 -7.22 23.35 24.70
CA THR A 363 -5.90 23.86 24.31
C THR A 363 -5.82 25.37 24.53
N ARG A 364 -4.65 25.96 24.25
CA ARG A 364 -4.45 27.40 24.14
C ARG A 364 -4.03 27.76 22.73
N LEU A 365 -4.76 28.69 22.11
CA LEU A 365 -4.45 29.19 20.77
C LEU A 365 -3.79 30.58 20.80
N ASP A 366 -3.16 30.94 21.91
CA ASP A 366 -2.45 32.21 22.04
C ASP A 366 -1.27 32.25 21.06
N GLY A 367 -1.26 33.25 20.17
CA GLY A 367 -0.20 33.40 19.17
C GLY A 367 -0.39 32.60 17.88
N VAL A 368 -1.31 31.63 17.84
CA VAL A 368 -1.66 30.87 16.63
C VAL A 368 -2.36 31.79 15.62
N ARG A 369 -1.95 31.72 14.35
CA ARG A 369 -2.51 32.51 13.25
C ARG A 369 -3.03 31.62 12.12
N ARG A 370 -3.98 32.15 11.35
CA ARG A 370 -4.39 31.52 10.09
C ARG A 370 -3.18 31.42 9.16
N GLY A 371 -2.99 30.23 8.58
CA GLY A 371 -1.87 29.90 7.72
C GLY A 371 -0.67 29.29 8.46
N ASP A 372 -0.63 29.32 9.79
CA ASP A 372 0.44 28.66 10.53
C ASP A 372 0.40 27.14 10.30
N PRO A 373 1.55 26.50 10.03
CA PRO A 373 1.62 25.06 9.98
C PRO A 373 1.53 24.48 11.40
N VAL A 374 0.94 23.30 11.49
CA VAL A 374 0.99 22.43 12.67
C VAL A 374 1.36 21.03 12.23
N LEU A 375 2.18 20.35 13.02
CA LEU A 375 2.63 19.00 12.72
C LEU A 375 2.01 18.02 13.71
N ILE A 376 1.26 17.05 13.20
CA ILE A 376 0.80 15.89 13.95
C ILE A 376 1.90 14.84 13.88
N ARG A 377 2.51 14.56 15.03
CA ARG A 377 3.64 13.64 15.18
C ARG A 377 3.18 12.17 15.15
N HIS A 378 4.11 11.24 14.93
CA HIS A 378 3.87 9.78 14.93
C HIS A 378 2.65 9.31 14.09
N ALA A 379 2.38 9.96 12.96
CA ALA A 379 1.23 9.71 12.10
C ALA A 379 1.46 8.54 11.10
N GLY A 380 2.46 7.69 11.36
CA GLY A 380 2.87 6.67 10.40
C GLY A 380 2.03 5.43 10.34
N ALA A 381 1.42 5.00 11.44
CA ALA A 381 0.62 3.78 11.45
C ALA A 381 -0.86 4.06 11.75
N TYR A 382 -1.72 3.48 10.93
CA TYR A 382 -3.19 3.55 11.03
C TYR A 382 -3.73 4.99 10.93
N CYS A 383 -3.08 5.83 10.13
CA CYS A 383 -3.61 7.13 9.70
C CYS A 383 -4.03 7.04 8.22
N GLU A 384 -3.05 6.95 7.31
CA GLU A 384 -3.31 6.82 5.87
C GLU A 384 -4.18 5.59 5.53
N SER A 385 -3.96 4.46 6.21
CA SER A 385 -4.68 3.20 5.93
C SER A 385 -6.17 3.23 6.27
N VAL A 386 -6.58 4.13 7.16
CA VAL A 386 -7.98 4.33 7.55
C VAL A 386 -8.50 5.69 7.12
N SER A 387 -7.76 6.37 6.23
CA SER A 387 -8.19 7.64 5.68
C SER A 387 -9.47 7.47 4.86
N SER A 388 -10.28 8.52 4.82
CA SER A 388 -11.57 8.49 4.14
C SER A 388 -11.77 9.74 3.29
N ARG A 389 -12.63 9.60 2.28
CA ARG A 389 -13.08 10.71 1.44
C ARG A 389 -14.34 11.40 2.00
N PHE A 390 -14.58 11.29 3.31
CA PHE A 390 -15.72 11.91 3.98
C PHE A 390 -15.73 13.43 3.70
N ASN A 391 -16.90 14.02 3.46
CA ASN A 391 -17.05 15.40 2.94
C ASN A 391 -16.33 15.68 1.60
N GLY A 392 -16.10 14.65 0.77
CA GLY A 392 -15.41 14.81 -0.52
C GLY A 392 -13.93 15.18 -0.37
N ARG A 393 -13.35 14.94 0.82
CA ARG A 393 -11.93 15.09 1.09
C ARG A 393 -11.12 14.13 0.22
N ARG A 394 -9.88 14.51 -0.07
CA ARG A 394 -8.98 13.82 -0.99
C ARG A 394 -7.71 13.41 -0.26
N GLY A 395 -7.07 12.33 -0.71
CA GLY A 395 -5.79 11.87 -0.17
C GLY A 395 -4.71 12.97 -0.21
N PRO A 396 -3.98 13.20 0.90
CA PRO A 396 -2.88 14.17 0.95
C PRO A 396 -1.72 13.82 -0.01
N ALA A 397 -0.85 14.81 -0.27
CA ALA A 397 0.45 14.53 -0.89
C ALA A 397 1.39 13.86 0.12
N HIS A 398 2.41 13.15 -0.36
CA HIS A 398 3.49 12.60 0.46
C HIS A 398 4.84 13.16 0.01
N VAL A 399 5.70 13.47 0.97
CA VAL A 399 7.13 13.73 0.74
C VAL A 399 7.98 12.73 1.49
N LEU A 400 9.11 12.37 0.90
CA LEU A 400 10.13 11.56 1.54
C LEU A 400 11.35 12.42 1.90
N ILE A 401 11.83 12.26 3.12
CA ILE A 401 13.11 12.81 3.61
C ILE A 401 14.17 11.71 3.53
N GLY A 402 15.19 11.93 2.70
CA GLY A 402 16.33 11.01 2.53
C GLY A 402 17.38 11.14 3.63
N GLY A 403 18.32 10.20 3.68
CA GLY A 403 19.41 10.19 4.67
C GLY A 403 20.44 11.32 4.52
N ASP A 404 20.47 11.97 3.35
CA ASP A 404 21.24 13.19 3.09
C ASP A 404 20.46 14.48 3.43
N GLY A 405 19.24 14.35 3.95
CA GLY A 405 18.33 15.47 4.23
C GLY A 405 17.56 15.98 3.00
N SER A 406 17.70 15.33 1.84
CA SER A 406 16.93 15.70 0.65
C SER A 406 15.44 15.49 0.86
N VAL A 407 14.64 16.41 0.33
CA VAL A 407 13.17 16.34 0.35
C VAL A 407 12.68 16.08 -1.08
N ARG A 408 11.92 15.01 -1.28
CA ARG A 408 11.31 14.70 -2.59
C ARG A 408 9.82 14.45 -2.47
N LEU A 409 9.05 15.00 -3.41
CA LEU A 409 7.64 14.62 -3.58
C LEU A 409 7.60 13.16 -4.03
N SER A 410 6.89 12.32 -3.28
CA SER A 410 6.79 10.89 -3.55
C SER A 410 5.40 10.47 -4.00
N ARG A 411 4.36 11.19 -3.55
CA ARG A 411 2.98 11.06 -4.02
C ARG A 411 2.33 12.44 -4.13
N ARG A 412 1.64 12.69 -5.24
CA ARG A 412 0.81 13.89 -5.43
C ARG A 412 -0.51 13.75 -4.65
N ALA A 413 -1.05 14.86 -4.17
CA ALA A 413 -2.40 14.86 -3.59
C ALA A 413 -3.42 14.36 -4.63
N GLU A 414 -4.43 13.64 -4.16
CA GLU A 414 -5.52 13.20 -5.02
C GLU A 414 -6.29 14.42 -5.58
N ASP A 415 -6.68 14.33 -6.85
CA ASP A 415 -7.55 15.30 -7.50
C ASP A 415 -8.98 14.76 -7.72
N THR A 416 -9.85 15.54 -8.38
CA THR A 416 -11.26 15.21 -8.60
C THR A 416 -11.44 13.93 -9.42
N PHE A 417 -10.51 13.65 -10.32
CA PHE A 417 -10.57 12.49 -11.20
C PHE A 417 -10.24 11.19 -10.47
N PHE A 418 -9.66 11.25 -9.27
CA PHE A 418 -9.41 10.09 -8.42
C PHE A 418 -10.63 9.63 -7.60
N GLN A 419 -11.79 10.26 -7.75
CA GLN A 419 -13.00 9.88 -7.01
C GLN A 419 -13.54 8.53 -7.50
N PRO A 420 -13.47 7.44 -6.70
CA PRO A 420 -13.83 6.09 -7.18
C PRO A 420 -15.29 5.98 -7.59
N ALA A 421 -16.17 6.73 -6.93
CA ALA A 421 -17.58 6.79 -7.28
C ALA A 421 -17.82 7.28 -8.72
N VAL A 422 -16.97 8.19 -9.23
CA VAL A 422 -17.05 8.65 -10.63
C VAL A 422 -16.43 7.61 -11.55
N GLN A 423 -15.27 7.06 -11.19
CA GLN A 423 -14.55 6.09 -12.03
C GLN A 423 -15.28 4.75 -12.19
N ALA A 424 -16.04 4.31 -11.18
CA ALA A 424 -16.71 3.01 -11.16
C ALA A 424 -18.21 3.08 -11.47
N HIS A 425 -18.78 4.29 -11.64
CA HIS A 425 -20.19 4.42 -11.95
C HIS A 425 -20.47 3.94 -13.38
N VAL A 426 -21.32 2.93 -13.50
CA VAL A 426 -21.90 2.49 -14.77
C VAL A 426 -23.31 3.08 -14.86
N PRO A 427 -23.55 4.08 -15.73
CA PRO A 427 -24.88 4.65 -15.89
C PRO A 427 -25.89 3.57 -16.33
N PRO A 428 -27.16 3.64 -15.88
CA PRO A 428 -28.18 2.67 -16.29
C PRO A 428 -28.38 2.56 -17.81
N SER A 429 -28.17 3.64 -18.55
CA SER A 429 -28.19 3.64 -20.01
C SER A 429 -27.12 2.72 -20.60
N PHE A 430 -25.94 2.68 -19.99
CA PHE A 430 -24.81 1.86 -20.42
C PHE A 430 -25.02 0.38 -20.07
N ALA A 431 -25.47 0.09 -18.85
CA ALA A 431 -25.76 -1.28 -18.42
C ALA A 431 -26.89 -1.93 -19.23
N ARG A 432 -27.92 -1.16 -19.63
CA ARG A 432 -29.03 -1.64 -20.46
C ARG A 432 -28.60 -1.94 -21.90
N ALA A 433 -27.70 -1.14 -22.47
CA ALA A 433 -27.17 -1.40 -23.81
C ALA A 433 -26.40 -2.73 -23.86
N ALA A 434 -25.51 -2.98 -22.89
CA ALA A 434 -24.78 -4.24 -22.80
C ALA A 434 -25.72 -5.46 -22.61
N ALA A 435 -26.73 -5.34 -21.75
CA ALA A 435 -27.73 -6.41 -21.55
C ALA A 435 -28.67 -6.60 -22.76
N ALA A 436 -28.91 -5.56 -23.56
CA ALA A 436 -29.70 -5.64 -24.78
C ALA A 436 -28.92 -6.35 -25.90
N GLU A 437 -27.61 -6.12 -26.02
CA GLU A 437 -26.74 -6.89 -26.93
C GLU A 437 -26.68 -8.38 -26.58
N GLU A 438 -26.54 -8.73 -25.29
CA GLU A 438 -26.59 -10.12 -24.82
C GLU A 438 -27.96 -10.79 -25.05
N ARG A 439 -29.07 -10.03 -24.91
CA ARG A 439 -30.43 -10.55 -25.16
C ARG A 439 -30.78 -10.62 -26.65
N ALA A 440 -30.30 -9.69 -27.47
CA ALA A 440 -30.49 -9.70 -28.92
C ALA A 440 -29.83 -10.92 -29.58
N ALA A 441 -28.82 -11.52 -28.95
CA ALA A 441 -28.28 -12.82 -29.33
C ALA A 441 -29.25 -14.01 -29.09
N GLY A 442 -30.41 -13.80 -28.46
CA GLY A 442 -31.41 -14.84 -28.15
C GLY A 442 -32.88 -14.50 -28.40
N THR A 443 -33.30 -13.23 -28.47
CA THR A 443 -34.63 -12.78 -28.96
C THR A 443 -34.69 -11.26 -29.03
N ALA A 444 -35.40 -10.72 -30.03
CA ALA A 444 -35.51 -9.29 -30.29
C ALA A 444 -36.17 -8.54 -29.12
N VAL A 445 -35.44 -7.60 -28.53
CA VAL A 445 -35.97 -6.64 -27.55
C VAL A 445 -36.14 -5.31 -28.26
N GLU A 446 -37.36 -4.79 -28.32
CA GLU A 446 -37.63 -3.42 -28.77
C GLU A 446 -37.07 -2.43 -27.73
N SER A 447 -36.04 -1.67 -28.10
CA SER A 447 -35.53 -0.54 -27.30
C SER A 447 -35.87 0.78 -28.00
N GLY A 448 -36.58 1.66 -27.30
CA GLY A 448 -37.30 2.82 -27.87
C GLY A 448 -36.47 4.06 -28.22
N LEU A 449 -35.20 3.90 -28.58
CA LEU A 449 -34.36 4.99 -29.11
C LEU A 449 -33.15 4.40 -29.87
N GLU A 450 -33.40 3.58 -30.89
CA GLU A 450 -32.39 3.27 -31.91
C GLU A 450 -32.41 4.37 -32.99
N GLU A 451 -31.71 5.48 -32.73
CA GLU A 451 -31.35 6.39 -33.81
C GLU A 451 -30.03 5.91 -34.43
N ARG A 452 -30.11 5.36 -35.63
CA ARG A 452 -28.91 5.07 -36.41
C ARG A 452 -28.37 6.38 -36.97
N LEU A 453 -27.28 6.88 -36.38
CA LEU A 453 -26.54 8.00 -36.94
C LEU A 453 -26.07 7.62 -38.35
N ASP A 454 -26.43 8.42 -39.35
CA ASP A 454 -25.96 8.18 -40.71
C ASP A 454 -24.47 8.49 -40.84
N ALA A 455 -23.80 7.82 -41.78
CA ALA A 455 -22.35 7.91 -41.94
C ALA A 455 -21.86 9.33 -42.23
N ARG A 456 -22.68 10.20 -42.85
CA ARG A 456 -22.28 11.60 -43.10
C ARG A 456 -22.31 12.41 -41.82
N THR A 457 -23.33 12.23 -40.98
CA THR A 457 -23.39 12.84 -39.65
C THR A 457 -22.22 12.39 -38.77
N VAL A 458 -21.91 11.09 -38.76
CA VAL A 458 -20.72 10.58 -38.05
C VAL A 458 -19.45 11.22 -38.60
N SER A 459 -19.25 11.23 -39.93
CA SER A 459 -18.07 11.83 -40.55
C SER A 459 -17.95 13.35 -40.29
N ALA A 460 -19.05 14.07 -40.16
CA ALA A 460 -19.06 15.51 -39.88
C ALA A 460 -18.82 15.84 -38.40
N LEU A 461 -19.19 14.93 -37.49
CA LEU A 461 -18.96 15.07 -36.05
C LEU A 461 -17.62 14.48 -35.60
N GLN A 462 -17.03 13.61 -36.42
CA GLN A 462 -15.69 13.11 -36.21
C GLN A 462 -14.72 14.27 -36.12
N SER A 463 -13.86 14.21 -35.10
CA SER A 463 -12.76 15.15 -34.99
C SER A 463 -11.89 15.01 -36.25
N GLU A 464 -11.83 16.05 -37.07
CA GLU A 464 -10.93 16.14 -38.22
C GLU A 464 -9.49 15.84 -37.78
N TYR A 465 -9.14 16.29 -36.57
CA TYR A 465 -7.86 15.99 -35.96
C TYR A 465 -7.63 14.48 -35.76
N MET A 466 -8.58 13.74 -35.17
CA MET A 466 -8.45 12.29 -34.94
C MET A 466 -8.46 11.45 -36.21
N HIS A 467 -9.16 11.90 -37.26
CA HIS A 467 -9.50 11.07 -38.42
C HIS A 467 -8.76 11.44 -39.71
N ALA A 468 -8.39 12.70 -39.90
CA ALA A 468 -7.69 13.18 -41.10
C ALA A 468 -6.26 13.62 -40.78
N LEU A 469 -6.09 14.46 -39.75
CA LEU A 469 -4.78 15.08 -39.46
C LEU A 469 -3.85 14.20 -38.60
N ALA A 470 -4.38 13.26 -37.80
CA ALA A 470 -3.55 12.40 -36.94
C ALA A 470 -2.53 11.55 -37.72
N ALA A 471 -2.81 11.23 -39.00
CA ALA A 471 -1.89 10.53 -39.88
C ALA A 471 -0.75 11.42 -40.40
N GLU A 472 -0.96 12.73 -40.44
CA GLU A 472 0.02 13.75 -40.82
C GLU A 472 0.95 14.13 -39.65
N GLU A 473 0.57 13.74 -38.44
CA GLU A 473 1.34 13.98 -37.23
C GLU A 473 2.27 12.84 -36.83
N GLY A 474 3.43 13.24 -36.32
CA GLY A 474 4.48 12.34 -35.90
C GLY A 474 5.32 12.90 -34.78
N TYR A 475 6.33 12.15 -34.40
CA TYR A 475 7.38 12.58 -33.50
C TYR A 475 8.63 11.81 -33.82
N THR A 476 9.77 12.43 -33.52
CA THR A 476 11.05 11.76 -33.53
C THR A 476 11.54 11.66 -32.10
N ILE A 477 11.90 10.44 -31.67
CA ILE A 477 12.72 10.25 -30.48
C ILE A 477 14.15 10.56 -30.91
N VAL A 478 14.58 11.80 -30.69
CA VAL A 478 15.91 12.28 -31.11
C VAL A 478 17.00 11.59 -30.30
N GLU A 479 16.72 11.33 -29.04
CA GLU A 479 17.63 10.69 -28.12
C GLU A 479 16.87 9.85 -27.09
N ALA A 480 17.45 8.74 -26.68
CA ALA A 480 16.95 7.90 -25.60
C ALA A 480 18.11 7.53 -24.67
N ARG A 481 18.00 7.86 -23.39
CA ARG A 481 19.00 7.53 -22.37
C ARG A 481 18.35 6.77 -21.23
N ARG A 482 19.01 5.71 -20.77
CA ARG A 482 18.71 5.10 -19.47
C ARG A 482 19.39 5.95 -18.40
N VAL A 483 18.60 6.61 -17.57
CA VAL A 483 19.08 7.56 -16.53
C VAL A 483 19.04 6.96 -15.12
N GLY A 484 18.49 5.75 -14.98
CA GLY A 484 18.51 4.95 -13.76
C GLY A 484 18.23 3.49 -14.07
N GLU A 485 18.13 2.65 -13.04
CA GLU A 485 17.95 1.20 -13.23
C GLU A 485 16.71 0.87 -14.08
N ARG A 486 15.58 1.52 -13.85
CA ARG A 486 14.36 1.36 -14.66
C ARG A 486 13.76 2.70 -15.07
N ALA A 487 14.62 3.73 -15.16
CA ALA A 487 14.25 5.09 -15.51
C ALA A 487 14.91 5.50 -16.83
N TYR A 488 14.12 6.12 -17.70
CA TYR A 488 14.50 6.49 -19.04
C TYR A 488 14.11 7.95 -19.29
N GLN A 489 14.94 8.65 -20.05
CA GLN A 489 14.64 9.96 -20.60
C GLN A 489 14.75 9.89 -22.13
N PHE A 490 13.73 10.41 -22.80
CA PHE A 490 13.64 10.54 -24.24
C PHE A 490 13.56 12.03 -24.59
N GLU A 491 14.30 12.46 -25.61
CA GLU A 491 14.13 13.79 -26.19
C GLU A 491 13.19 13.67 -27.38
N ILE A 492 12.02 14.30 -27.28
CA ILE A 492 10.95 14.20 -28.27
C ILE A 492 10.92 15.48 -29.10
N GLU A 493 10.96 15.31 -30.42
CA GLU A 493 10.69 16.38 -31.38
C GLU A 493 9.34 16.08 -32.06
N PRO A 494 8.26 16.79 -31.70
CA PRO A 494 6.94 16.58 -32.28
C PRO A 494 6.85 17.17 -33.69
N HIS A 495 5.97 16.60 -34.49
CA HIS A 495 5.45 17.17 -35.73
C HIS A 495 3.93 17.19 -35.61
N ALA A 496 3.40 18.27 -35.02
CA ALA A 496 1.97 18.47 -34.87
C ALA A 496 1.41 19.31 -36.03
N ALA A 497 0.18 19.00 -36.44
CA ALA A 497 -0.55 19.73 -37.47
C ALA A 497 -1.22 21.00 -36.90
N VAL A 498 -1.26 21.12 -35.57
CA VAL A 498 -1.81 22.25 -34.82
C VAL A 498 -0.74 22.86 -33.91
N ASP A 499 -1.03 23.99 -33.27
CA ASP A 499 -0.08 24.77 -32.47
C ASP A 499 0.28 24.15 -31.10
N PHE A 500 -0.26 22.97 -30.79
CA PHE A 500 0.09 22.15 -29.62
C PHE A 500 0.13 20.65 -29.96
N VAL A 501 0.77 19.83 -29.11
CA VAL A 501 0.62 18.36 -29.20
C VAL A 501 -0.73 17.99 -28.59
N ALA A 502 -1.68 17.53 -29.40
CA ALA A 502 -2.95 17.10 -28.84
C ALA A 502 -2.86 15.71 -28.17
N MET A 503 -3.89 15.39 -27.39
CA MET A 503 -3.97 14.16 -26.60
C MET A 503 -3.62 12.87 -27.37
N PRO A 504 -4.05 12.64 -28.63
CA PRO A 504 -3.73 11.42 -29.38
C PRO A 504 -2.24 11.29 -29.70
N LEU A 505 -1.60 12.40 -30.09
CA LEU A 505 -0.17 12.43 -30.35
C LEU A 505 0.61 12.23 -29.03
N ALA A 506 0.16 12.87 -27.93
CA ALA A 506 0.72 12.65 -26.60
C ALA A 506 0.60 11.18 -26.14
N LEU A 507 -0.55 10.54 -26.39
CA LEU A 507 -0.78 9.12 -26.09
C LEU A 507 0.14 8.21 -26.91
N ARG A 508 0.38 8.51 -28.19
CA ARG A 508 1.32 7.76 -29.03
C ARG A 508 2.76 7.92 -28.52
N ILE A 509 3.20 9.15 -28.24
CA ILE A 509 4.53 9.44 -27.67
C ILE A 509 4.74 8.67 -26.36
N ALA A 510 3.81 8.82 -25.41
CA ALA A 510 3.89 8.16 -24.11
C ALA A 510 3.82 6.64 -24.24
N GLY A 511 2.93 6.13 -25.10
CA GLY A 511 2.77 4.70 -25.37
C GLY A 511 4.04 4.08 -25.93
N ASP A 512 4.66 4.68 -26.94
CA ASP A 512 5.92 4.19 -27.50
C ASP A 512 7.06 4.25 -26.48
N ALA A 513 7.19 5.36 -25.75
CA ALA A 513 8.20 5.47 -24.69
C ALA A 513 8.02 4.38 -23.63
N CYS A 514 6.78 4.07 -23.22
CA CYS A 514 6.47 2.96 -22.32
C CYS A 514 6.83 1.61 -22.92
N ILE A 515 6.47 1.33 -24.18
CA ILE A 515 6.76 0.08 -24.87
C ILE A 515 8.29 -0.13 -25.01
N ILE A 516 9.02 0.91 -25.40
CA ILE A 516 10.48 0.88 -25.52
C ILE A 516 11.11 0.59 -24.16
N ALA A 517 10.69 1.30 -23.12
CA ALA A 517 11.23 1.12 -21.77
C ALA A 517 10.94 -0.29 -21.22
N VAL A 518 9.71 -0.79 -21.35
CA VAL A 518 9.31 -2.16 -20.93
C VAL A 518 10.08 -3.22 -21.72
N GLY A 519 10.15 -3.08 -23.05
CA GLY A 519 10.91 -4.00 -23.90
C GLY A 519 12.39 -4.04 -23.52
N HIS A 520 13.00 -2.88 -23.27
CA HIS A 520 14.40 -2.80 -22.82
C HIS A 520 14.60 -3.45 -21.44
N VAL A 521 13.68 -3.27 -20.49
CA VAL A 521 13.69 -3.96 -19.18
C VAL A 521 13.62 -5.48 -19.35
N LEU A 522 12.83 -5.98 -20.32
CA LEU A 522 12.74 -7.39 -20.69
C LEU A 522 13.95 -7.90 -21.50
N GLY A 523 14.97 -7.06 -21.75
CA GLY A 523 16.17 -7.42 -22.50
C GLY A 523 15.97 -7.48 -24.03
N TRP A 524 14.88 -6.93 -24.55
CA TRP A 524 14.59 -6.94 -25.98
C TRP A 524 15.55 -6.03 -26.75
N ARG A 525 16.12 -6.56 -27.84
CA ARG A 525 16.85 -5.78 -28.86
C ARG A 525 15.98 -5.41 -30.06
N ALA A 526 14.86 -6.11 -30.21
CA ALA A 526 13.78 -5.85 -31.15
C ALA A 526 12.46 -6.29 -30.51
N LYS A 527 11.31 -5.75 -30.95
CA LYS A 527 10.00 -6.09 -30.40
C LYS A 527 9.72 -7.59 -30.56
N ALA A 528 9.64 -8.31 -29.44
CA ALA A 528 9.55 -9.76 -29.41
C ALA A 528 8.13 -10.29 -29.13
N GLY A 529 7.15 -9.41 -29.00
CA GLY A 529 5.75 -9.77 -28.74
C GLY A 529 4.83 -8.55 -28.61
N PRO A 530 3.52 -8.79 -28.42
CA PRO A 530 2.56 -7.73 -28.16
C PRO A 530 2.81 -7.08 -26.79
N VAL A 531 2.53 -5.79 -26.70
CA VAL A 531 2.55 -4.99 -25.47
C VAL A 531 1.27 -4.19 -25.45
N TRP A 532 0.45 -4.36 -24.42
CA TRP A 532 -0.85 -3.70 -24.33
C TRP A 532 -1.11 -3.12 -22.95
N ALA A 533 -1.80 -1.97 -22.87
CA ALA A 533 -2.19 -1.38 -21.60
C ALA A 533 -3.63 -1.73 -21.24
N THR A 534 -3.82 -2.42 -20.12
CA THR A 534 -5.15 -2.73 -19.56
C THR A 534 -5.78 -1.56 -18.80
N ARG A 535 -4.97 -0.57 -18.42
CA ARG A 535 -5.41 0.67 -17.78
C ARG A 535 -4.42 1.77 -18.14
N LEU A 536 -4.93 2.93 -18.50
CA LEU A 536 -4.12 4.12 -18.75
C LEU A 536 -4.81 5.31 -18.09
N THR A 537 -4.07 6.03 -17.27
CA THR A 537 -4.48 7.34 -16.74
C THR A 537 -3.50 8.38 -17.26
N LEU A 538 -4.03 9.52 -17.70
CA LEU A 538 -3.25 10.62 -18.23
C LEU A 538 -3.93 11.93 -17.82
N THR A 539 -3.15 12.84 -17.24
CA THR A 539 -3.57 14.16 -16.80
C THR A 539 -2.76 15.20 -17.57
N CYS A 540 -3.43 16.04 -18.36
CA CYS A 540 -2.82 17.19 -19.03
C CYS A 540 -3.04 18.45 -18.18
N GLY A 541 -2.00 18.93 -17.50
CA GLY A 541 -2.00 20.19 -16.75
C GLY A 541 -1.70 21.42 -17.61
N ALA A 542 -1.05 21.24 -18.77
CA ALA A 542 -0.80 22.29 -19.75
C ALA A 542 -0.69 21.69 -21.16
N THR A 543 -0.69 22.55 -22.18
CA THR A 543 -0.40 22.15 -23.56
C THR A 543 1.10 21.94 -23.76
N LEU A 544 1.46 20.92 -24.51
CA LEU A 544 2.83 20.69 -24.97
C LEU A 544 3.06 21.47 -26.28
N PRO A 545 4.28 21.99 -26.51
CA PRO A 545 4.57 22.77 -27.71
C PRO A 545 4.51 21.89 -28.96
N SER A 546 3.95 22.42 -30.05
CA SER A 546 3.88 21.78 -31.38
C SER A 546 5.21 21.69 -32.12
N SER A 547 6.22 22.45 -31.67
CA SER A 547 7.55 22.53 -32.27
C SER A 547 8.61 22.71 -31.20
N GLY A 548 9.85 22.38 -31.53
CA GLY A 548 10.94 22.33 -30.56
C GLY A 548 10.92 21.05 -29.72
N ARG A 549 12.02 20.80 -29.01
CA ARG A 549 12.20 19.55 -28.26
C ARG A 549 11.68 19.66 -26.85
N PHE A 550 11.13 18.56 -26.35
CA PHE A 550 10.77 18.44 -24.94
C PHE A 550 11.12 17.05 -24.39
N PRO A 551 11.38 16.94 -23.08
CA PRO A 551 11.70 15.66 -22.47
C PRO A 551 10.45 14.81 -22.26
N CYS A 552 10.57 13.50 -22.48
CA CYS A 552 9.67 12.48 -21.97
C CYS A 552 10.44 11.60 -20.98
N ARG A 553 9.96 11.49 -19.74
CA ARG A 553 10.56 10.60 -18.75
C ARG A 553 9.64 9.42 -18.48
N VAL A 554 10.22 8.24 -18.35
CA VAL A 554 9.50 7.00 -18.09
C VAL A 554 10.18 6.22 -16.97
N ALA A 555 9.39 5.77 -15.99
CA ALA A 555 9.83 4.87 -14.93
C ALA A 555 9.01 3.57 -15.01
N VAL A 556 9.70 2.44 -15.11
CA VAL A 556 9.08 1.11 -15.24
C VAL A 556 9.16 0.37 -13.91
N GLY A 557 8.00 -0.02 -13.39
CA GLY A 557 7.88 -0.87 -12.20
C GLY A 557 8.46 -2.27 -12.42
N ALA A 558 8.52 -3.08 -11.37
CA ALA A 558 9.04 -4.46 -11.49
C ALA A 558 8.07 -5.31 -12.33
N PRO A 559 8.56 -6.28 -13.11
CA PRO A 559 7.68 -7.26 -13.76
C PRO A 559 6.93 -8.08 -12.71
N ARG A 560 5.62 -8.24 -12.87
CA ARG A 560 4.76 -9.01 -11.97
C ARG A 560 4.06 -10.14 -12.72
N PRO A 561 3.75 -11.28 -12.09
CA PRO A 561 2.87 -12.27 -12.68
C PRO A 561 1.46 -11.69 -12.83
N GLY A 562 0.87 -11.77 -14.02
CA GLY A 562 -0.53 -11.46 -14.28
C GLY A 562 -1.42 -12.69 -14.08
N ALA A 563 -2.63 -12.50 -13.54
CA ALA A 563 -3.64 -13.55 -13.49
C ALA A 563 -4.16 -13.86 -14.91
N GLY A 564 -4.09 -15.13 -15.31
CA GLY A 564 -4.58 -15.62 -16.61
C GLY A 564 -3.94 -16.96 -17.01
N PRO A 565 -4.61 -17.78 -17.84
CA PRO A 565 -4.20 -19.15 -18.16
C PRO A 565 -2.87 -19.27 -18.94
N GLU A 566 -2.41 -18.21 -19.61
CA GLU A 566 -1.18 -18.22 -20.44
C GLU A 566 0.05 -17.56 -19.77
N GLY A 567 -0.13 -16.97 -18.59
CA GLY A 567 0.91 -16.19 -17.90
C GLY A 567 1.25 -14.86 -18.61
N ALA A 568 1.39 -13.78 -17.82
CA ALA A 568 1.83 -12.48 -18.35
C ALA A 568 2.76 -11.77 -17.36
N HIS A 569 3.67 -10.96 -17.88
CA HIS A 569 4.34 -9.92 -17.13
C HIS A 569 3.50 -8.64 -17.12
N VAL A 570 3.14 -8.17 -15.94
CA VAL A 570 2.45 -6.89 -15.73
C VAL A 570 3.46 -5.88 -15.21
N PHE A 571 3.46 -4.69 -15.80
CA PHE A 571 4.27 -3.54 -15.41
C PHE A 571 3.35 -2.36 -15.10
N ILE A 572 3.65 -1.64 -14.03
CA ILE A 572 3.12 -0.29 -13.84
C ILE A 572 4.18 0.68 -14.33
N VAL A 573 3.83 1.50 -15.30
CA VAL A 573 4.73 2.44 -15.94
C VAL A 573 4.25 3.85 -15.67
N HIS A 574 5.08 4.66 -15.03
CA HIS A 574 4.83 6.09 -14.84
C HIS A 574 5.53 6.87 -15.94
N PHE A 575 4.87 7.90 -16.46
CA PHE A 575 5.47 8.76 -17.47
C PHE A 575 5.12 10.23 -17.23
N GLU A 576 6.02 11.11 -17.67
CA GLU A 576 5.77 12.54 -17.83
C GLU A 576 6.27 13.03 -19.19
N LEU A 577 5.58 14.00 -19.77
CA LEU A 577 5.97 14.75 -20.96
C LEU A 577 6.12 16.22 -20.61
N GLY A 578 7.08 16.89 -21.25
CA GLY A 578 7.26 18.34 -21.17
C GLY A 578 8.06 18.83 -19.97
N SER A 579 8.33 17.98 -18.97
CA SER A 579 8.67 18.34 -17.58
C SER A 579 7.46 18.43 -16.62
N GLY A 580 6.41 17.65 -16.89
CA GLY A 580 5.30 17.44 -15.96
C GLY A 580 3.98 18.09 -16.38
N GLU A 581 3.93 18.69 -17.58
CA GLU A 581 2.75 19.25 -18.22
C GLU A 581 1.74 18.14 -18.54
N VAL A 582 2.22 16.96 -18.92
CA VAL A 582 1.41 15.75 -19.04
C VAL A 582 2.03 14.67 -18.17
N VAL A 583 1.24 14.08 -17.28
CA VAL A 583 1.68 12.98 -16.41
C VAL A 583 0.69 11.85 -16.49
N GLY A 584 1.16 10.61 -16.37
CA GLY A 584 0.27 9.47 -16.43
C GLY A 584 0.85 8.17 -15.91
N THR A 585 0.00 7.15 -15.89
CA THR A 585 0.36 5.81 -15.44
C THR A 585 -0.34 4.77 -16.32
N ALA A 586 0.42 3.77 -16.75
CA ALA A 586 -0.07 2.67 -17.58
C ALA A 586 0.13 1.33 -16.87
N ARG A 587 -0.90 0.48 -16.84
CA ARG A 587 -0.81 -0.95 -16.50
C ARG A 587 -0.56 -1.74 -17.77
N VAL A 588 0.70 -1.94 -18.09
CA VAL A 588 1.20 -2.61 -19.29
C VAL A 588 1.29 -4.12 -19.05
N VAL A 589 0.80 -4.92 -20.00
CA VAL A 589 0.77 -6.37 -19.95
C VAL A 589 1.53 -6.92 -21.15
N VAL A 590 2.42 -7.88 -20.88
CA VAL A 590 3.25 -8.58 -21.86
C VAL A 590 3.11 -10.09 -21.63
N PRO A 591 2.56 -10.88 -22.57
CA PRO A 591 2.42 -12.33 -22.43
C PRO A 591 3.77 -13.05 -22.23
N VAL A 592 3.81 -14.13 -21.43
CA VAL A 592 5.02 -14.92 -21.14
C VAL A 592 5.36 -15.90 -22.26
N HIS A 593 4.33 -16.46 -22.91
CA HIS A 593 4.46 -17.36 -24.05
C HIS A 593 3.55 -16.91 -25.19
N GLY A 594 4.07 -16.87 -26.43
CA GLY A 594 3.21 -16.77 -27.62
C GLY A 594 2.96 -15.36 -28.13
N GLY A 595 3.93 -14.86 -28.88
CA GLY A 595 3.69 -13.88 -29.92
C GLY A 595 4.94 -13.82 -30.76
N GLY A 596 5.09 -14.70 -31.75
CA GLY A 596 6.08 -14.47 -32.81
C GLY A 596 5.94 -13.02 -33.32
N PRO A 597 7.00 -12.44 -33.92
CA PRO A 597 6.97 -11.05 -34.36
C PRO A 597 5.64 -10.78 -35.08
N ILE A 598 4.94 -9.70 -34.70
CA ILE A 598 3.73 -9.28 -35.38
C ILE A 598 4.13 -9.04 -36.83
N THR A 599 3.94 -10.04 -37.67
CA THR A 599 4.07 -9.89 -39.11
C THR A 599 2.90 -9.00 -39.51
N GLY A 600 3.21 -7.92 -40.26
CA GLY A 600 2.22 -6.96 -40.70
C GLY A 600 1.05 -7.63 -41.45
N PRO A 601 -0.03 -6.89 -41.74
CA PRO A 601 -1.22 -7.46 -42.35
C PRO A 601 -0.84 -8.28 -43.60
N ALA A 602 -1.32 -9.53 -43.65
CA ALA A 602 -1.20 -10.37 -44.84
C ALA A 602 -1.83 -9.63 -46.05
N PRO A 603 -1.15 -9.56 -47.21
CA PRO A 603 -1.71 -8.87 -48.36
C PRO A 603 -2.87 -9.67 -48.97
N GLY A 604 -4.05 -9.07 -48.94
CA GLY A 604 -5.02 -9.11 -50.05
C GLY A 604 -6.11 -10.18 -50.03
N LYS A 605 -7.37 -9.71 -50.18
CA LYS A 605 -8.40 -10.18 -51.13
C LYS A 605 -9.59 -9.20 -51.02
N GLY A 606 -9.94 -8.38 -52.01
CA GLY A 606 -9.43 -8.33 -53.37
C GLY A 606 -9.82 -7.05 -54.12
N ALA A 607 -9.11 -6.85 -55.22
CA ALA A 607 -9.58 -6.09 -56.38
C ALA A 607 -9.89 -7.09 -57.49
N ALA A 608 -11.10 -7.01 -58.05
CA ALA A 608 -11.48 -7.41 -59.41
C ALA A 608 -12.88 -6.81 -59.65
N SER A 609 -12.98 -5.59 -60.20
CA SER A 609 -13.07 -5.27 -61.64
C SER A 609 -14.38 -5.70 -62.29
N GLY A 610 -15.15 -4.72 -62.77
CA GLY A 610 -16.24 -4.88 -63.73
C GLY A 610 -16.67 -3.50 -64.24
N ALA A 611 -16.13 -3.08 -65.37
CA ALA A 611 -16.55 -1.91 -66.15
C ALA A 611 -17.67 -2.32 -67.13
N ALA A 612 -18.69 -1.47 -67.31
CA ALA A 612 -19.40 -1.23 -68.59
C ALA A 612 -20.43 -0.10 -68.43
N GLU A 613 -20.34 0.85 -69.37
CA GLU A 613 -21.23 1.98 -69.76
C GLU A 613 -21.48 3.14 -68.78
#